data_AF-A0A1S8C618-F1
#
_entry.id   AF-A0A1S8C618-F1
#
_cell.length_a   1.000
_cell.length_b   1.000
_cell.length_c   1.000
_cell.angle_alpha   90.00
_cell.angle_beta   90.00
_cell.angle_gamma   90.00
#
_symmetry.space_group_name_H-M   'P 1'
#
loop_
_entity.id
_entity.type
_entity.pdbx_description
1 polymer ?
#
loop_
_entity_poly.entity_id
_entity_poly.type
_entity_poly.pdbx_seq_one_letter_code
_entity_poly.pdbx_strand_id
1 'polypeptide(L)'
;MKADSGPTRLDLVERAHLQEPGDSSHAMYRYEPDPAVRGLLRRFWIPVWSVPPGREAVQRVLQYPVSLLVVADGYARFYGVRTGLSTTTLTGDGWAVGVMCTPAAGALFTGGSMAEFTDRHVDLPDVLGAAGAALVDRVGRRWPV
;
A
#
# COMPACT_ATOMS: atom_id res chain seq x y z
N MET A 1 18.11 -33.02 -8.12
CA MET A 1 18.27 -32.06 -7.01
C MET A 1 16.90 -31.48 -6.75
N LYS A 2 16.30 -31.76 -5.58
CA LYS A 2 14.90 -31.38 -5.27
C LYS A 2 14.75 -29.86 -5.26
N ALA A 3 13.60 -29.40 -5.77
CA ALA A 3 13.18 -28.01 -5.73
C ALA A 3 13.07 -27.55 -4.28
N ASP A 4 13.79 -26.49 -3.95
CA ASP A 4 13.62 -25.75 -2.70
C ASP A 4 13.35 -24.30 -3.06
N SER A 5 12.07 -23.98 -3.29
CA SER A 5 11.60 -22.61 -3.41
C SER A 5 10.11 -22.58 -3.05
N GLY A 6 9.78 -22.97 -1.82
CA GLY A 6 8.53 -22.49 -1.22
C GLY A 6 8.56 -20.96 -1.19
N PRO A 7 7.41 -20.26 -1.29
CA PRO A 7 7.38 -18.81 -1.21
C PRO A 7 8.09 -18.37 0.07
N THR A 8 9.10 -17.52 -0.07
CA THR A 8 9.81 -16.91 1.05
C THR A 8 8.76 -16.27 1.96
N ARG A 9 8.58 -16.85 3.14
CA ARG A 9 7.63 -16.35 4.14
C ARG A 9 8.15 -14.99 4.60
N LEU A 10 7.58 -13.91 4.06
CA LEU A 10 7.80 -12.53 4.50
C LEU A 10 7.11 -12.33 5.86
N ASP A 11 7.59 -13.06 6.86
CA ASP A 11 7.18 -13.06 8.27
C ASP A 11 8.27 -12.24 9.01
N LEU A 12 8.05 -11.28 9.91
CA LEU A 12 6.97 -10.90 10.84
C LEU A 12 7.19 -9.40 11.17
N VAL A 13 6.15 -8.58 11.27
CA VAL A 13 6.21 -7.13 11.60
C VAL A 13 7.39 -6.40 10.95
N GLU A 14 7.18 -5.89 9.74
CA GLU A 14 8.14 -4.96 9.19
C GLU A 14 8.36 -3.78 10.14
N ARG A 15 9.62 -3.35 10.34
CA ARG A 15 10.08 -2.32 11.29
C ARG A 15 9.32 -0.98 11.25
N ALA A 16 8.45 -0.80 10.26
CA ALA A 16 7.59 0.35 10.08
C ALA A 16 6.27 0.25 10.84
N HIS A 17 5.68 -0.94 10.96
CA HIS A 17 4.34 -1.12 11.52
C HIS A 17 4.41 -1.26 13.03
N LEU A 18 3.83 -0.31 13.75
CA LEU A 18 3.78 -0.34 15.21
C LEU A 18 2.56 -1.16 15.63
N GLN A 19 2.74 -2.47 15.74
CA GLN A 19 1.67 -3.41 16.10
C GLN A 19 1.60 -3.61 17.62
N GLU A 20 0.39 -3.54 18.19
CA GLU A 20 0.15 -3.92 19.57
C GLU A 20 0.23 -5.45 19.72
N PRO A 21 0.91 -5.99 20.74
CA PRO A 21 0.98 -7.43 20.96
C PRO A 21 -0.43 -8.05 21.08
N GLY A 22 -0.71 -9.07 20.26
CA GLY A 22 -2.01 -9.76 20.25
C GLY A 22 -3.08 -9.12 19.36
N ASP A 23 -2.79 -8.03 18.66
CA ASP A 23 -3.71 -7.46 17.67
C ASP A 23 -3.95 -8.47 16.53
N SER A 24 -5.21 -8.88 16.40
CA SER A 24 -5.72 -9.81 15.37
C SER A 24 -6.75 -9.14 14.45
N SER A 25 -6.89 -7.81 14.52
CA SER A 25 -7.83 -7.04 13.71
C SER A 25 -7.52 -7.07 12.20
N HIS A 26 -6.28 -7.39 11.83
CA HIS A 26 -5.84 -7.38 10.44
C HIS A 26 -4.80 -8.47 10.13
N ALA A 27 -4.76 -8.88 8.86
CA ALA A 27 -3.69 -9.65 8.26
C ALA A 27 -3.00 -8.80 7.17
N MET A 28 -1.70 -8.99 6.99
CA MET A 28 -0.91 -8.25 6.00
C MET A 28 -0.21 -9.23 5.05
N TYR A 29 -0.70 -9.30 3.82
CA TYR A 29 -0.06 -10.08 2.75
C TYR A 29 0.95 -9.22 2.00
N ARG A 30 2.06 -9.79 1.55
CA ARG A 30 3.11 -9.07 0.81
C ARG A 30 3.59 -9.90 -0.37
N TYR A 31 3.86 -9.21 -1.48
CA TYR A 31 4.28 -9.84 -2.73
C TYR A 31 5.43 -9.06 -3.38
N GLU A 32 6.35 -9.79 -4.00
CA GLU A 32 7.38 -9.18 -4.83
C GLU A 32 6.79 -8.66 -6.15
N PRO A 33 7.37 -7.60 -6.74
CA PRO A 33 7.01 -7.20 -8.08
C PRO A 33 7.57 -8.16 -9.12
N ASP A 34 6.90 -8.19 -10.26
CA ASP A 34 7.40 -8.83 -11.48
C ASP A 34 8.82 -8.32 -11.78
N PRO A 35 9.78 -9.19 -12.12
CA PRO A 35 11.15 -8.80 -12.46
C PRO A 35 11.27 -7.64 -13.45
N ALA A 36 10.36 -7.54 -14.41
CA ALA A 36 10.35 -6.47 -15.42
C ALA A 36 10.15 -5.07 -14.84
N VAL A 37 9.56 -4.95 -13.63
CA VAL A 37 9.24 -3.66 -12.99
C VAL A 37 9.94 -3.46 -11.64
N ARG A 38 10.86 -4.35 -11.24
CA ARG A 38 11.60 -4.24 -9.96
C ARG A 38 12.47 -2.97 -9.85
N GLY A 39 12.85 -2.37 -10.97
CA GLY A 39 13.54 -1.07 -10.97
C GLY A 39 12.65 0.09 -10.53
N LEU A 40 11.33 -0.05 -10.65
CA LEU A 40 10.33 0.97 -10.35
C LEU A 40 9.55 0.69 -9.06
N LEU A 41 9.31 -0.59 -8.76
CA LEU A 41 8.48 -1.05 -7.66
C LEU A 41 9.30 -1.95 -6.75
N ARG A 42 9.18 -1.75 -5.44
CA ARG A 42 9.84 -2.56 -4.42
C ARG A 42 9.02 -3.76 -3.99
N ARG A 43 7.72 -3.57 -3.77
CA ARG A 43 6.80 -4.63 -3.32
C ARG A 43 5.34 -4.17 -3.37
N PHE A 44 4.47 -5.15 -3.31
CA PHE A 44 3.05 -4.98 -3.00
C PHE A 44 2.75 -5.40 -1.55
N TRP A 45 1.74 -4.78 -0.95
CA TRP A 45 1.14 -5.24 0.30
C TRP A 45 -0.38 -5.14 0.23
N ILE A 46 -1.07 -6.05 0.91
CA ILE A 46 -2.52 -6.16 0.92
C ILE A 46 -2.95 -6.36 2.38
N PRO A 47 -3.31 -5.27 3.10
CA PRO A 47 -3.98 -5.42 4.37
C PRO A 47 -5.42 -5.85 4.14
N VAL A 48 -5.87 -6.81 4.92
CA VAL A 48 -7.29 -7.19 5.04
C VAL A 48 -7.62 -7.18 6.52
N TRP A 49 -8.75 -6.59 6.89
CA TRP A 49 -9.14 -6.44 8.28
C TRP A 49 -10.61 -6.77 8.51
N SER A 50 -10.91 -7.07 9.77
CA SER A 50 -12.25 -7.29 10.30
C SER A 50 -12.28 -6.75 11.73
N VAL A 51 -12.97 -5.62 11.92
CA VAL A 51 -13.10 -4.93 13.20
C VAL A 51 -14.57 -4.98 13.64
N PRO A 52 -14.87 -5.56 14.82
CA PRO A 52 -16.24 -5.67 15.30
C PRO A 52 -16.98 -4.32 15.37
N PRO A 53 -18.31 -4.30 15.19
CA PRO A 53 -19.11 -3.08 15.31
C PRO A 53 -18.87 -2.34 16.64
N GLY A 54 -18.72 -1.02 16.56
CA GLY A 54 -18.43 -0.17 17.73
C GLY A 54 -16.98 -0.25 18.25
N ARG A 55 -16.08 -0.94 17.53
CA ARG A 55 -14.65 -0.97 17.81
C ARG A 55 -13.87 -0.28 16.70
N GLU A 56 -12.65 0.13 17.04
CA GLU A 56 -11.68 0.72 16.13
C GLU A 56 -10.33 0.04 16.33
N ALA A 57 -9.57 -0.11 15.24
CA ALA A 57 -8.18 -0.56 15.29
C ALA A 57 -7.27 0.51 14.66
N VAL A 58 -6.50 1.21 15.49
CA VAL A 58 -5.63 2.31 15.03
C VAL A 58 -4.30 1.75 14.55
N GLN A 59 -4.06 1.84 13.25
CA GLN A 59 -2.81 1.43 12.61
C GLN A 59 -1.84 2.60 12.55
N ARG A 60 -0.58 2.35 12.91
CA ARG A 60 0.49 3.35 12.93
C ARG A 60 1.69 2.82 12.15
N VAL A 61 2.11 3.57 11.13
CA VAL A 61 3.18 3.17 10.21
C VAL A 61 4.23 4.27 10.10
N LEU A 62 5.48 3.95 10.45
CA LEU A 62 6.63 4.79 10.13
C LEU A 62 6.94 4.65 8.65
N GLN A 63 6.75 5.73 7.91
CA GLN A 63 6.84 5.71 6.46
C GLN A 63 8.30 5.60 6.00
N TYR A 64 8.56 4.73 5.04
CA TYR A 64 9.80 4.75 4.26
C TYR A 64 9.68 5.90 3.24
N PRO A 65 10.71 6.74 3.04
CA PRO A 65 10.59 7.99 2.27
C PRO A 65 10.53 7.74 0.75
N VAL A 66 9.45 7.12 0.29
CA VAL A 66 9.14 6.81 -1.10
C VAL A 66 7.67 7.12 -1.37
N SER A 67 7.29 7.22 -2.64
CA SER A 67 5.89 7.32 -3.03
C SER A 67 5.20 5.96 -2.95
N LEU A 68 3.90 5.98 -2.67
CA LEU A 68 3.03 4.81 -2.63
C LEU A 68 1.84 5.01 -3.56
N LEU A 69 1.37 3.93 -4.19
CA LEU A 69 0.06 3.92 -4.84
C LEU A 69 -0.81 2.96 -4.03
N VAL A 70 -2.01 3.39 -3.66
CA VAL A 70 -2.95 2.58 -2.85
C VAL A 70 -4.33 2.63 -3.48
N VAL A 71 -4.93 1.46 -3.65
CA VAL A 71 -6.34 1.30 -3.99
C VAL A 71 -7.02 0.59 -2.83
N ALA A 72 -8.13 1.12 -2.35
CA ALA A 72 -8.95 0.52 -1.30
C ALA A 72 -10.42 0.63 -1.68
N ASP A 73 -11.29 0.06 -0.84
CA ASP A 73 -12.71 0.32 -0.98
C ASP A 73 -13.00 1.81 -0.75
N GLY A 74 -13.63 2.45 -1.74
CA GLY A 74 -14.00 3.87 -1.72
C GLY A 74 -12.91 4.89 -2.07
N TYR A 75 -11.63 4.53 -2.19
CA TYR A 75 -10.60 5.48 -2.64
C TYR A 75 -9.43 4.84 -3.38
N ALA A 76 -8.78 5.64 -4.23
CA ALA A 76 -7.51 5.28 -4.84
C ALA A 76 -6.60 6.49 -4.90
N ARG A 77 -5.41 6.39 -4.31
CA ARG A 77 -4.53 7.53 -4.05
C ARG A 77 -3.08 7.25 -4.43
N PHE A 78 -2.44 8.29 -4.94
CA PHE A 78 -0.98 8.41 -4.97
C PHE A 78 -0.52 9.20 -3.75
N TYR A 79 0.29 8.58 -2.90
CA TYR A 79 0.93 9.24 -1.77
C TYR A 79 2.35 9.64 -2.17
N GLY A 80 2.70 10.90 -1.96
CA GLY A 80 4.10 11.32 -2.05
C GLY A 80 4.91 10.84 -0.83
N VAL A 81 6.15 11.32 -0.74
CA VAL A 81 7.02 11.01 0.40
C VAL A 81 6.42 11.57 1.69
N ARG A 82 6.46 10.78 2.78
CA ARG A 82 5.93 11.19 4.09
C ARG A 82 7.09 11.36 5.07
N THR A 83 7.11 12.49 5.79
CA THR A 83 8.19 12.84 6.73
C THR A 83 7.92 12.36 8.17
N GLY A 84 6.72 11.83 8.44
CA GLY A 84 6.30 11.43 9.78
C GLY A 84 5.46 10.15 9.84
N LEU A 85 4.90 9.91 11.02
CA LEU A 85 4.04 8.76 11.29
C LEU A 85 2.73 8.86 10.50
N SER A 86 2.38 7.79 9.79
CA SER A 86 1.06 7.63 9.20
C SER A 86 0.15 6.90 10.18
N THR A 87 -1.03 7.47 10.44
CA THR A 87 -2.05 6.86 11.29
C THR A 87 -3.31 6.63 10.46
N THR A 88 -3.88 5.44 10.53
CA THR A 88 -5.17 5.10 9.89
C THR A 88 -6.02 4.31 10.87
N THR A 89 -7.26 4.73 11.08
CA THR A 89 -8.21 3.99 11.91
C THR A 89 -9.01 3.03 11.05
N LEU A 90 -8.93 1.73 11.35
CA LEU A 90 -9.73 0.69 10.69
C LEU A 90 -11.03 0.48 11.45
N THR A 91 -12.11 0.29 10.70
CA THR A 91 -13.46 -0.03 11.20
C THR A 91 -14.12 -1.02 10.24
N GLY A 92 -15.09 -1.79 10.75
CA GLY A 92 -15.79 -2.81 9.98
C GLY A 92 -14.84 -3.80 9.31
N ASP A 93 -15.29 -4.35 8.18
CA ASP A 93 -14.48 -5.21 7.33
C ASP A 93 -13.92 -4.41 6.16
N GLY A 94 -12.73 -4.75 5.68
CA GLY A 94 -12.18 -4.06 4.53
C GLY A 94 -10.80 -4.52 4.11
N TRP A 95 -10.31 -3.87 3.06
CA TRP A 95 -9.05 -4.20 2.42
C TRP A 95 -8.43 -2.98 1.73
N ALA A 96 -7.14 -3.08 1.44
CA ALA A 96 -6.48 -2.21 0.48
C ALA A 96 -5.43 -3.01 -0.31
N VAL A 97 -4.97 -2.47 -1.42
CA VAL A 97 -3.80 -2.93 -2.15
C VAL A 97 -2.88 -1.73 -2.31
N GLY A 98 -1.69 -1.85 -1.73
CA GLY A 98 -0.65 -0.85 -1.85
C GLY A 98 0.54 -1.37 -2.64
N VAL A 99 1.23 -0.47 -3.33
CA VAL A 99 2.53 -0.73 -3.94
C VAL A 99 3.53 0.35 -3.58
N MET A 100 4.75 -0.09 -3.27
CA MET A 100 5.84 0.77 -2.80
C MET A 100 6.75 1.02 -3.98
N CYS A 101 6.95 2.28 -4.33
CA CYS A 101 7.91 2.63 -5.37
C CYS A 101 9.35 2.46 -4.88
N THR A 102 10.28 2.28 -5.81
CA THR A 102 11.69 2.54 -5.52
C THR A 102 11.91 4.03 -5.27
N PRO A 103 12.98 4.43 -4.54
CA PRO A 103 13.32 5.83 -4.37
C PRO A 103 13.33 6.59 -5.70
N ALA A 104 12.79 7.80 -5.69
CA ALA A 104 12.63 8.70 -6.85
C ALA A 104 11.69 8.22 -7.98
N ALA A 105 11.24 6.96 -8.04
CA ALA A 105 10.35 6.49 -9.10
C ALA A 105 8.99 7.23 -9.12
N GLY A 106 8.58 7.83 -8.01
CA GLY A 106 7.42 8.74 -7.93
C GLY A 106 7.42 9.84 -9.00
N ALA A 107 8.59 10.42 -9.30
CA ALA A 107 8.74 11.50 -10.28
C ALA A 107 8.37 11.06 -11.71
N LEU A 108 8.47 9.77 -12.02
CA LEU A 108 8.08 9.22 -13.31
C LEU A 108 6.56 9.16 -13.48
N PHE A 109 5.82 9.04 -12.38
CA PHE A 109 4.36 9.08 -12.41
C PHE A 109 3.84 10.51 -12.46
N THR A 110 4.44 11.41 -11.70
CA THR A 110 3.99 12.82 -11.63
C THR A 110 4.52 13.68 -12.78
N GLY A 111 5.55 13.21 -13.50
CA GLY A 111 6.20 13.98 -14.56
C GLY A 111 6.99 15.20 -14.05
N GLY A 112 7.22 15.30 -12.74
CA GLY A 112 7.75 16.50 -12.11
C GLY A 112 8.36 16.26 -10.73
N SER A 113 8.66 17.36 -10.04
CA SER A 113 9.30 17.29 -8.72
C SER A 113 8.38 16.62 -7.69
N MET A 114 8.93 15.66 -6.95
CA MET A 114 8.23 15.05 -5.81
C MET A 114 8.07 15.98 -4.62
N ALA A 115 8.74 17.13 -4.60
CA ALA A 115 8.62 18.11 -3.52
C ALA A 115 7.18 18.62 -3.35
N GLU A 116 6.42 18.71 -4.44
CA GLU A 116 5.02 19.15 -4.44
C GLU A 116 4.07 18.13 -3.77
N PHE A 117 4.53 16.87 -3.66
CA PHE A 117 3.78 15.75 -3.11
C PHE A 117 4.24 15.36 -1.70
N THR A 118 5.28 16.00 -1.15
CA THR A 118 5.74 15.76 0.23
C THR A 118 4.59 15.98 1.22
N ASP A 119 4.38 15.00 2.11
CA ASP A 119 3.32 14.98 3.11
C ASP A 119 1.89 15.07 2.56
N ARG A 120 1.70 14.79 1.27
CA ARG A 120 0.42 14.88 0.58
C ARG A 120 0.07 13.58 -0.14
N HIS A 121 -1.20 13.48 -0.50
CA HIS A 121 -1.69 12.53 -1.46
C HIS A 121 -2.65 13.23 -2.43
N VAL A 122 -2.79 12.65 -3.61
CA VAL A 122 -3.76 13.03 -4.64
C VAL A 122 -4.47 11.79 -5.13
N ASP A 123 -5.54 11.95 -5.90
CA ASP A 123 -6.24 10.80 -6.47
C ASP A 123 -5.37 10.14 -7.55
N LEU A 124 -5.40 8.82 -7.57
CA LEU A 124 -4.52 8.04 -8.45
C LEU A 124 -4.72 8.36 -9.95
N PRO A 125 -5.95 8.60 -10.44
CA PRO A 125 -6.18 9.03 -11.82
C PRO A 125 -5.62 10.42 -12.15
N ASP A 126 -5.41 11.31 -11.17
CA ASP A 126 -4.84 12.65 -11.44
C ASP A 126 -3.36 12.56 -11.83
N VAL A 127 -2.68 11.48 -11.40
CA VAL A 127 -1.27 11.23 -11.69
C VAL A 127 -1.11 10.29 -12.89
N LEU A 128 -1.95 9.26 -12.98
CA LEU A 128 -1.83 8.21 -14.01
C LEU A 128 -2.83 8.35 -15.18
N GLY A 129 -3.68 9.37 -15.15
CA GLY A 129 -4.72 9.60 -16.16
C GLY A 129 -5.65 8.40 -16.34
N ALA A 130 -5.98 8.10 -17.60
CA ALA A 130 -6.86 6.99 -17.98
C ALA A 130 -6.32 5.61 -17.51
N ALA A 131 -5.00 5.43 -17.45
CA ALA A 131 -4.42 4.19 -16.94
C ALA A 131 -4.68 4.03 -15.43
N GLY A 132 -4.65 5.13 -14.68
CA GLY A 132 -5.05 5.16 -13.27
C GLY A 132 -6.50 4.76 -13.08
N ALA A 133 -7.42 5.38 -13.82
CA ALA A 133 -8.85 5.03 -13.74
C ALA A 133 -9.11 3.55 -14.06
N ALA A 134 -8.48 3.03 -15.13
CA ALA A 134 -8.62 1.62 -15.52
C ALA A 134 -8.03 0.64 -14.48
N LEU A 135 -6.95 1.04 -13.79
CA LEU A 135 -6.37 0.26 -12.70
C LEU A 135 -7.34 0.18 -11.52
N VAL A 136 -7.88 1.30 -11.07
CA VAL A 136 -8.81 1.39 -9.94
C VAL A 136 -10.03 0.50 -10.18
N ASP A 137 -10.63 0.64 -11.35
CA ASP A 137 -11.80 -0.14 -11.76
C ASP A 137 -11.53 -1.65 -11.81
N ARG A 138 -10.34 -2.06 -12.28
CA ARG A 138 -9.95 -3.48 -12.33
C ARG A 138 -9.71 -4.08 -10.95
N VAL A 139 -9.04 -3.33 -10.06
CA VAL A 139 -8.76 -3.79 -8.69
C VAL A 139 -10.05 -3.84 -7.87
N GLY A 140 -10.89 -2.80 -7.95
CA GLY A 140 -12.17 -2.74 -7.24
C GLY A 140 -13.12 -3.87 -7.61
N ARG A 141 -13.24 -4.23 -8.90
CA ARG A 141 -14.05 -5.39 -9.33
C ARG A 141 -13.59 -6.73 -8.77
N ARG A 142 -12.29 -6.88 -8.47
CA ARG A 142 -11.73 -8.17 -8.07
C ARG A 142 -12.01 -8.51 -6.61
N TRP A 143 -12.35 -7.50 -5.81
CA TRP A 143 -12.59 -7.62 -4.37
C TRP A 143 -13.89 -6.92 -3.97
N PRO A 144 -15.05 -7.54 -4.27
CA PRO A 144 -16.31 -7.06 -3.71
C PRO A 144 -16.31 -7.22 -2.19
N VAL A 145 -16.81 -6.19 -1.51
CA VAL A 145 -17.20 -6.24 -0.08
C VAL A 145 -18.35 -7.20 0.15
#